data_AF-A0A967B7Q5-F1
#
_entry.id   AF-A0A967B7Q5-F1
#
_cell.length_a   1.000
_cell.length_b   1.000
_cell.length_c   1.000
_cell.angle_alpha   90.00
_cell.angle_beta   90.00
_cell.angle_gamma   90.00
#
_symmetry.space_group_name_H-M   'P 1'
#
loop_
_entity.id
_entity.type
_entity.pdbx_description
1 polymer ?
#
loop_
_entity_poly.entity_id
_entity_poly.type
_entity_poly.pdbx_seq_one_letter_code
_entity_poly.pdbx_strand_id
1 'polypeptide(L)'
;MSTLTADEAKTLSERLRLFAQPQRLLILSTLLAGELAVSDIETRTGVTQPTLSQQIGTLRRAGVLAARRDSRSMYYSFASEDELKRARLLMGVLDMPVPEGPPLSRASSAPVVQAQPSPRTTVGGGACFAQVKVTGRSPGGSR
;
A
#
# COMPACT_ATOMS: atom_id res chain seq x y z
N MET A 1 34.86 -11.75 17.47
CA MET A 1 33.39 -11.89 17.41
C MET A 1 32.91 -12.15 18.82
N SER A 2 32.14 -11.23 19.40
CA SER A 2 31.57 -11.44 20.75
C SER A 2 30.59 -12.60 20.71
N THR A 3 30.60 -13.45 21.74
CA THR A 3 29.62 -14.53 21.90
C THR A 3 28.24 -13.94 22.15
N LEU A 4 27.24 -14.45 21.42
CA LEU A 4 25.86 -14.00 21.51
C LEU A 4 25.23 -14.44 22.84
N THR A 5 24.55 -13.54 23.55
CA THR A 5 23.78 -13.90 24.75
C THR A 5 22.45 -14.56 24.36
N ALA A 6 21.81 -15.26 25.31
CA ALA A 6 20.53 -15.92 25.06
C ALA A 6 19.40 -14.93 24.71
N ASP A 7 19.40 -13.73 25.30
CA ASP A 7 18.42 -12.69 25.03
C ASP A 7 18.60 -12.11 23.62
N GLU A 8 19.84 -11.77 23.26
CA GLU A 8 20.19 -11.33 21.90
C GLU A 8 19.83 -12.39 20.84
N ALA A 9 20.05 -13.68 21.14
CA ALA A 9 19.67 -14.78 20.25
C ALA A 9 18.16 -14.82 20.02
N LYS A 10 17.38 -14.60 21.07
CA LYS A 10 15.93 -14.57 21.00
C LYS A 10 15.44 -13.37 20.19
N THR A 11 15.95 -12.17 20.46
CA THR A 11 15.61 -10.96 19.70
C THR A 11 15.96 -11.12 18.22
N LEU A 12 17.14 -11.67 17.91
CA LEU A 12 17.53 -11.94 16.53
C LEU A 12 16.60 -12.96 15.86
N SER A 13 16.26 -14.05 16.55
CA SER A 13 15.34 -15.07 16.04
C SER A 13 13.96 -14.49 15.73
N GLU A 14 13.41 -13.66 16.62
CA GLU A 14 12.14 -12.97 16.41
C GLU A 14 12.19 -12.03 15.20
N ARG A 15 13.29 -11.30 15.03
CA ARG A 15 13.49 -10.48 13.83
C ARG A 15 13.59 -11.32 12.56
N LEU A 16 14.37 -12.40 12.57
CA LEU A 16 14.51 -13.29 11.41
C LEU A 16 13.18 -13.93 11.02
N ARG A 17 12.32 -14.26 11.99
CA ARG A 17 10.95 -14.73 11.73
C ARG A 17 10.10 -13.72 10.97
N LEU A 18 10.37 -12.41 11.09
CA LEU A 18 9.68 -11.41 10.27
C LEU A 18 10.03 -11.56 8.80
N PHE A 19 11.30 -11.84 8.50
CA PHE A 19 11.80 -12.04 7.13
C PHE A 19 11.48 -13.42 6.57
N ALA A 20 11.41 -14.46 7.41
CA ALA A 20 11.21 -15.86 7.03
C ALA A 20 9.79 -16.21 6.53
N GLN A 21 9.16 -15.32 5.78
CA GLN A 21 7.86 -15.53 5.12
C GLN A 21 8.03 -15.31 3.61
N PRO A 22 7.63 -16.27 2.74
CA PRO A 22 7.89 -16.18 1.30
C PRO A 22 7.39 -14.88 0.64
N GLN A 23 6.16 -14.48 0.94
CA GLN A 23 5.56 -13.25 0.38
C GLN A 23 6.30 -11.99 0.82
N ARG A 24 6.84 -11.97 2.06
CA ARG A 24 7.60 -10.82 2.56
C ARG A 24 8.96 -10.75 1.88
N LEU A 25 9.62 -11.88 1.66
CA LEU A 25 10.87 -11.92 0.92
C LEU A 25 10.69 -11.38 -0.50
N LEU A 26 9.60 -11.75 -1.20
CA LEU A 26 9.27 -11.21 -2.52
C LEU A 26 9.06 -9.68 -2.50
N ILE A 27 8.32 -9.18 -1.51
CA ILE A 27 8.08 -7.74 -1.36
C ILE A 27 9.41 -7.02 -1.09
N LEU A 28 10.21 -7.52 -0.15
CA LEU A 28 11.47 -6.90 0.25
C LEU A 28 12.52 -6.94 -0.86
N SER A 29 12.63 -8.05 -1.60
CA SER A 29 13.55 -8.15 -2.75
C SER A 29 13.19 -7.15 -3.84
N THR A 30 11.90 -6.94 -4.09
CA THR A 30 11.42 -5.94 -5.05
C THR A 30 11.74 -4.52 -4.59
N LEU A 31 11.60 -4.24 -3.29
CA LEU A 31 11.89 -2.93 -2.69
C LEU A 31 13.38 -2.62 -2.55
N LEU A 32 14.28 -3.61 -2.68
CA LEU A 32 15.73 -3.35 -2.75
C LEU A 32 16.10 -2.51 -3.97
N ALA A 33 15.33 -2.64 -5.06
CA ALA A 33 15.53 -1.84 -6.26
C ALA A 33 15.04 -0.38 -6.11
N GLY A 34 14.29 -0.08 -5.04
CA GLY A 34 13.83 1.28 -4.73
C GLY A 34 12.40 1.35 -4.22
N GLU A 35 11.95 2.60 -4.01
CA GLU A 35 10.58 2.91 -3.61
C GLU A 35 9.58 2.57 -4.71
N LEU A 36 8.48 1.87 -4.35
CA LEU A 36 7.46 1.42 -5.30
C LEU A 36 6.05 1.66 -4.76
N ALA A 37 5.10 1.89 -5.67
CA ALA A 37 3.69 1.94 -5.32
C ALA A 37 3.13 0.53 -5.08
N VAL A 38 2.03 0.44 -4.32
CA VAL A 38 1.40 -0.85 -4.00
C VAL A 38 1.06 -1.68 -5.25
N SER A 39 0.62 -1.03 -6.32
CA SER A 39 0.26 -1.67 -7.59
C SER A 39 1.48 -2.22 -8.32
N ASP A 40 2.63 -1.54 -8.24
CA ASP A 40 3.87 -2.02 -8.85
C ASP A 40 4.41 -3.24 -8.10
N ILE A 41 4.28 -3.24 -6.76
CA ILE A 41 4.67 -4.39 -5.93
C ILE A 41 3.79 -5.60 -6.26
N GLU A 42 2.47 -5.41 -6.37
CA GLU A 42 1.52 -6.46 -6.78
C GLU A 42 1.93 -7.06 -8.14
N THR A 43 2.19 -6.20 -9.12
CA THR A 43 2.57 -6.62 -10.48
C THR A 43 3.89 -7.39 -10.52
N ARG A 44 4.90 -6.96 -9.75
CA ARG A 44 6.23 -7.60 -9.76
C ARG A 44 6.30 -8.88 -8.94
N THR A 45 5.57 -8.95 -7.82
CA THR A 45 5.60 -10.10 -6.91
C THR A 45 4.54 -11.15 -7.22
N GLY A 46 3.48 -10.77 -7.96
CA GLY A 46 2.30 -11.60 -8.16
C GLY A 46 1.45 -11.80 -6.90
N VAL A 47 1.81 -11.15 -5.78
CA VAL A 47 1.06 -11.23 -4.53
C VAL A 47 -0.12 -10.26 -4.61
N THR A 48 -1.33 -10.81 -4.64
CA THR A 48 -2.55 -10.03 -4.80
C THR A 48 -3.13 -9.51 -3.48
N GLN A 49 -4.01 -8.52 -3.57
CA GLN A 49 -4.86 -8.12 -2.44
C GLN A 49 -5.84 -9.24 -2.04
N PRO A 50 -6.18 -9.38 -0.74
CA PRO A 50 -5.81 -8.54 0.40
C PRO A 50 -4.46 -8.90 1.05
N THR A 51 -3.86 -10.01 0.62
CA THR A 51 -2.66 -10.56 1.25
C THR A 51 -1.49 -9.59 1.18
N LEU A 52 -1.31 -8.90 0.05
CA LEU A 52 -0.26 -7.90 -0.10
C LEU A 52 -0.35 -6.80 0.97
N SER A 53 -1.53 -6.20 1.14
CA SER A 53 -1.75 -5.17 2.17
C SER A 53 -1.50 -5.69 3.58
N GLN A 54 -1.89 -6.93 3.88
CA GLN A 54 -1.64 -7.55 5.18
C GLN A 54 -0.14 -7.72 5.46
N GLN A 55 0.64 -8.20 4.49
CA GLN A 55 2.08 -8.39 4.65
C GLN A 55 2.81 -7.05 4.78
N ILE A 56 2.49 -6.06 3.93
CA ILE A 56 3.04 -4.70 4.03
C ILE A 56 2.69 -4.08 5.38
N GLY A 57 1.44 -4.21 5.84
CA GLY A 57 1.02 -3.71 7.14
C GLY A 57 1.81 -4.34 8.30
N THR A 58 2.13 -5.63 8.20
CA THR A 58 2.97 -6.33 9.18
C THR A 58 4.41 -5.82 9.18
N LEU A 59 5.02 -5.67 8.01
CA LEU A 59 6.37 -5.13 7.85
C LEU A 59 6.47 -3.68 8.34
N ARG A 60 5.42 -2.87 8.14
CA ARG A 60 5.34 -1.51 8.65
C ARG A 60 5.23 -1.44 10.17
N ARG A 61 4.35 -2.27 10.77
CA ARG A 61 4.24 -2.35 12.23
C ARG A 61 5.54 -2.80 12.89
N ALA A 62 6.31 -3.65 12.21
CA ALA A 62 7.62 -4.07 12.65
C ALA A 62 8.76 -3.06 12.39
N GLY A 63 8.45 -1.89 11.80
CA GLY A 63 9.44 -0.85 11.52
C GLY A 63 10.42 -1.16 10.39
N VAL A 64 10.13 -2.17 9.55
CA VAL A 64 11.00 -2.55 8.41
C VAL A 64 10.75 -1.63 7.21
N LEU A 65 9.48 -1.28 6.99
CA LEU A 65 9.06 -0.44 5.86
C LEU A 65 8.46 0.89 6.32
N ALA A 66 8.76 1.94 5.57
CA ALA A 66 8.07 3.21 5.62
C ALA A 66 7.01 3.29 4.52
N ALA A 67 6.06 4.21 4.70
CA ALA A 67 5.06 4.53 3.70
C ALA A 67 5.04 6.03 3.47
N ARG A 68 5.03 6.44 2.21
CA ARG A 68 4.86 7.82 1.78
C ARG A 68 3.62 7.91 0.92
N ARG A 69 2.71 8.82 1.28
CA ARG A 69 1.56 9.11 0.43
C ARG A 69 1.95 10.19 -0.56
N ASP A 70 1.75 9.93 -1.84
CA ASP A 70 1.90 10.92 -2.89
C ASP A 70 0.61 10.99 -3.70
N SER A 71 -0.08 12.12 -3.55
CA SER A 71 -1.34 12.40 -4.23
C SER A 71 -2.40 11.31 -3.98
N ARG A 72 -2.55 10.38 -4.93
CA ARG A 72 -3.55 9.31 -4.91
C ARG A 72 -2.96 7.92 -4.64
N SER A 73 -1.64 7.79 -4.56
CA SER A 73 -0.94 6.52 -4.42
C SER A 73 -0.13 6.44 -3.13
N MET A 74 -0.02 5.22 -2.58
CA MET A 74 0.85 4.90 -1.46
C MET A 74 2.12 4.23 -1.98
N TYR A 75 3.25 4.81 -1.63
CA TYR A 75 4.59 4.33 -1.94
C TYR A 75 5.23 3.72 -0.70
N TYR A 76 5.98 2.64 -0.88
CA TYR A 76 6.67 1.94 0.18
C TYR A 76 8.16 1.86 -0.10
N SER A 77 8.95 2.01 0.96
CA SER A 77 10.40 1.96 0.96
C SER A 77 10.90 1.39 2.29
N PHE A 78 12.18 1.04 2.39
CA PHE A 78 12.77 0.66 3.67
C PHE A 78 12.71 1.82 4.66
N ALA A 79 12.42 1.53 5.93
CA ALA A 79 12.26 2.55 6.95
C ALA A 79 13.58 3.28 7.29
N SER A 80 14.72 2.59 7.12
CA SER A 80 16.05 3.15 7.34
C SER A 80 17.09 2.46 6.44
N GLU A 81 18.24 3.12 6.26
CA GLU A 81 19.38 2.54 5.55
C GLU A 81 19.88 1.26 6.23
N ASP A 82 19.76 1.17 7.55
CA ASP A 82 20.14 -0.02 8.30
C ASP A 82 19.23 -1.22 8.02
N GLU A 83 17.92 -1.00 7.84
CA GLU A 83 17.00 -2.08 7.44
C GLU A 83 17.29 -2.55 6.01
N LEU A 84 17.61 -1.62 5.11
CA LEU A 84 18.04 -1.95 3.75
C LEU A 84 19.31 -2.82 3.78
N LYS A 85 20.33 -2.41 4.55
CA LYS A 85 21.57 -3.18 4.70
C LYS A 85 21.31 -4.57 5.26
N ARG A 86 20.47 -4.69 6.29
CA ARG A 86 20.07 -5.98 6.89
C ARG A 86 19.38 -6.89 5.87
N ALA A 87 18.39 -6.36 5.14
CA ALA A 87 17.67 -7.12 4.13
C ALA A 87 18.61 -7.59 3.00
N ARG A 88 19.52 -6.71 2.55
CA ARG A 88 20.52 -7.03 1.54
C ARG A 88 21.48 -8.13 2.00
N LEU A 89 21.97 -8.05 3.24
CA LEU A 89 22.82 -9.11 3.82
C LEU A 89 22.07 -10.44 3.90
N LEU A 90 20.82 -10.43 4.38
CA LEU A 90 20.02 -11.66 4.48
C LEU A 90 19.78 -12.32 3.12
N MET A 91 19.49 -11.53 2.08
CA MET A 91 19.32 -12.05 0.73
C MET A 91 20.64 -12.53 0.12
N GLY A 92 21.75 -11.83 0.40
CA GLY A 92 23.09 -12.24 -0.03
C GLY A 92 23.58 -13.54 0.60
N VAL A 93 23.20 -13.84 1.86
CA VAL A 93 23.51 -15.12 2.53
C VAL A 93 22.92 -16.32 1.80
N LEU A 94 21.82 -16.14 1.08
CA LEU A 94 21.11 -17.20 0.36
C LEU A 94 21.48 -17.27 -1.12
N ASP A 95 22.53 -16.55 -1.56
CA ASP A 95 23.04 -16.53 -2.95
C ASP A 95 21.96 -16.21 -4.01
N MET A 96 20.95 -15.44 -3.63
CA MET A 96 19.96 -14.95 -4.59
C MET A 96 20.48 -13.66 -5.21
N PRO A 97 20.77 -13.62 -6.53
CA PRO A 97 21.12 -12.38 -7.18
C PRO A 97 19.94 -11.43 -7.02
N VAL A 98 20.15 -10.34 -6.26
CA VAL A 98 19.22 -9.22 -6.26
C VAL A 98 19.16 -8.76 -7.72
N PRO A 99 18.00 -8.77 -8.38
CA PRO A 99 17.91 -8.22 -9.71
C PRO A 99 18.27 -6.74 -9.58
N GLU A 100 19.43 -6.37 -10.11
CA GLU A 100 19.82 -4.98 -10.36
C GLU A 100 18.79 -4.45 -11.37
N GLY A 101 17.67 -3.95 -10.84
CA GLY A 101 16.71 -3.18 -11.61
C GLY A 101 17.41 -1.94 -12.14
N PRO A 102 17.05 -1.45 -13.34
CA PRO A 102 17.73 -0.34 -13.97
C PRO A 102 17.88 0.84 -12.99
N PRO A 103 19.04 1.53 -12.99
CA PRO A 103 19.29 2.61 -12.05
C PRO A 103 18.15 3.61 -12.17
N LEU A 104 17.57 3.96 -11.02
CA LEU A 104 16.58 5.02 -10.89
C LEU A 104 17.20 6.32 -11.39
N SER A 105 17.08 6.54 -12.70
CA SER A 105 17.38 7.83 -13.31
C SER A 105 16.45 8.84 -12.65
N ARG A 106 17.03 9.91 -12.13
CA ARG A 106 16.31 11.06 -11.57
C ARG A 106 15.29 11.59 -12.59
N ALA A 107 14.05 11.14 -12.50
CA ALA A 107 12.89 11.96 -12.81
C ALA A 107 12.35 12.39 -11.45
N SER A 108 12.89 13.44 -10.82
CA SER A 108 12.56 14.82 -11.14
C SER A 108 11.09 14.97 -11.53
N SER A 109 10.28 15.33 -10.54
CA SER A 109 9.11 16.23 -10.63
C SER A 109 8.56 16.50 -12.04
N ALA A 110 7.40 15.93 -12.40
CA ALA A 110 6.38 16.49 -13.32
C ALA A 110 5.23 15.48 -13.54
N PRO A 111 4.01 15.93 -13.90
CA PRO A 111 2.76 15.33 -13.47
C PRO A 111 2.43 14.04 -14.22
N VAL A 112 1.97 13.02 -13.48
CA VAL A 112 1.16 11.95 -14.08
C VAL A 112 -0.14 12.59 -14.54
N VAL A 113 -0.23 12.79 -15.86
CA VAL A 113 -1.48 13.09 -16.57
C VAL A 113 -2.55 12.12 -16.06
N GLN A 114 -3.52 12.68 -15.35
CA GLN A 114 -4.74 11.97 -14.98
C GLN A 114 -5.46 11.61 -16.27
N ALA A 115 -5.40 10.34 -16.65
CA ALA A 115 -6.43 9.74 -17.46
C ALA A 115 -7.76 9.95 -16.72
N GLN A 116 -8.60 10.84 -17.27
CA GLN A 116 -9.96 11.05 -16.80
C GLN A 116 -10.73 9.75 -16.96
N PRO A 117 -11.45 9.24 -15.95
CA PRO A 117 -12.52 8.30 -16.21
C PRO A 117 -13.67 9.06 -16.89
N SER A 118 -14.07 8.55 -18.06
CA SER A 118 -15.18 9.01 -18.90
C SER A 118 -16.43 9.36 -18.10
N PRO A 119 -17.22 10.37 -18.54
CA PRO A 119 -18.43 10.78 -17.84
C PRO A 119 -19.43 9.63 -17.81
N ARG A 120 -19.98 9.32 -16.63
CA ARG A 120 -21.20 8.53 -16.51
C ARG A 120 -22.28 9.26 -17.29
N THR A 121 -22.71 8.65 -18.39
CA THR A 121 -23.83 9.09 -19.20
C THR A 121 -25.04 9.26 -18.31
N THR A 122 -25.49 10.50 -18.20
CA THR A 122 -26.83 10.85 -17.75
C THR A 122 -27.83 10.19 -18.71
N VAL A 123 -28.57 9.19 -18.23
CA VAL A 123 -29.84 8.80 -18.86
C VAL A 123 -30.93 9.49 -18.06
N GLY A 124 -31.49 10.55 -18.64
CA GLY A 124 -32.68 11.20 -18.15
C GLY A 124 -33.94 10.55 -18.69
N GLY A 125 -35.02 10.63 -17.90
CA GLY A 125 -36.40 10.55 -18.40
C GLY A 125 -37.27 9.50 -17.72
N GLY A 126 -38.21 9.94 -16.87
CA GLY A 126 -39.34 9.09 -16.49
C GLY A 126 -40.11 9.46 -15.22
N ALA A 127 -41.05 10.40 -15.36
CA ALA A 127 -42.32 10.51 -14.63
C ALA A 127 -42.39 11.04 -13.17
N CYS A 128 -43.26 12.05 -13.07
CA CYS A 128 -43.81 12.77 -11.92
C CYS A 128 -44.55 11.89 -10.90
N PHE A 129 -44.40 12.18 -9.61
CA PHE A 129 -45.46 11.94 -8.62
C PHE A 129 -45.59 13.11 -7.64
N ALA A 130 -46.84 13.42 -7.32
CA ALA A 130 -47.35 14.71 -6.86
C ALA A 130 -47.04 15.03 -5.39
N GLN A 131 -46.78 16.32 -5.12
CA GLN A 131 -46.90 16.89 -3.78
C GLN A 131 -48.37 17.27 -3.53
N VAL A 132 -49.05 16.51 -2.65
CA VAL A 132 -50.36 16.91 -2.13
C VAL A 132 -50.14 17.93 -1.02
N LYS A 133 -50.38 19.20 -1.35
CA LYS A 133 -50.44 20.32 -0.42
C LYS A 133 -51.87 20.43 0.09
N VAL A 134 -52.17 19.88 1.27
CA VAL A 134 -53.45 20.15 1.96
C VAL A 134 -53.32 21.48 2.68
N THR A 135 -53.72 22.56 2.00
CA THR A 135 -54.00 23.86 2.65
C THR A 135 -55.49 23.93 2.96
N GLY A 136 -55.79 24.30 4.21
CA GLY A 136 -57.10 24.21 4.82
C GLY A 136 -58.21 25.03 4.16
N ARG A 137 -59.43 24.67 4.54
CA ARG A 137 -60.60 25.51 4.40
C ARG A 137 -61.50 25.29 5.61
N SER A 138 -61.49 26.24 6.54
CA SER A 138 -62.67 26.51 7.36
C SER A 138 -63.82 26.95 6.47
N PRO A 139 -65.05 26.65 6.88
CA PRO A 139 -65.95 27.76 7.18
C PRO A 139 -66.67 27.55 8.52
N GLY A 140 -66.80 28.64 9.28
CA GLY A 140 -67.69 28.69 10.44
C GLY A 140 -69.16 28.84 10.04
N GLY A 141 -70.06 28.63 11.00
CA GLY A 141 -71.47 28.99 10.85
C GLY A 141 -72.42 28.24 11.78
N SER A 142 -72.85 28.96 12.82
CA SER A 142 -73.93 28.75 13.78
C SER A 142 -75.06 27.74 13.49
N ARG A 143 -75.46 27.02 14.55
CA ARG A 143 -76.71 27.26 15.30
C ARG A 143 -76.64 26.58 16.66
#